data_AF-A0A973A938-F1
#
_entry.id   AF-A0A973A938-F1
#
_cell.length_a   1.000
_cell.length_b   1.000
_cell.length_c   1.000
_cell.angle_alpha   90.00
_cell.angle_beta   90.00
_cell.angle_gamma   90.00
#
_symmetry.space_group_name_H-M   'P 1'
#
loop_
_entity.id
_entity.type
_entity.pdbx_description
1 polymer ?
#
loop_
_entity_poly.entity_id
_entity_poly.type
_entity_poly.pdbx_seq_one_letter_code
_entity_poly.pdbx_strand_id
1 'polypeptide(L)'
;MKKTTFTALFIGFLSIGSIGSASATPFSISMVADNDFAIFSGTSTGINNLMYQNNVDWESQIPALSTLSFNLAAGDDTFYVLGMGGGGPEENISGLVNGVNMTDPSVTVSMSSDLSSSLTGYLLGGVAAGTYNVILSEVQAAFLGLTWGSPVLNTTQTVIDKAGFGQGFIFATSTAHLFSFEAGDVGVTVPGPSTLAVMVIGLAGLAFGTRRKKLSA
;
A
#
# COMPACT_ATOMS: atom_id res chain seq x y z
N MET A 1 21.91 -61.17 34.44
CA MET A 1 20.74 -60.35 34.05
C MET A 1 20.99 -58.94 34.58
N LYS A 2 20.95 -57.80 33.87
CA LYS A 2 20.87 -57.40 32.46
C LYS A 2 21.86 -56.21 32.33
N LYS A 3 22.65 -56.17 31.26
CA LYS A 3 23.42 -54.99 30.85
C LYS A 3 22.48 -54.08 30.05
N THR A 4 22.44 -52.78 30.33
CA THR A 4 21.75 -51.80 29.48
C THR A 4 22.75 -50.74 29.06
N THR A 5 23.32 -51.00 27.89
CA THR A 5 23.98 -50.03 27.01
C THR A 5 22.94 -48.98 26.58
N PHE A 6 23.24 -47.69 26.68
CA PHE A 6 22.48 -46.65 25.98
C PHE A 6 23.33 -46.08 24.86
N THR A 7 22.88 -46.38 23.65
CA THR A 7 23.39 -45.91 22.36
C THR A 7 22.97 -44.45 22.14
N ALA A 8 23.88 -43.66 21.56
CA ALA A 8 23.71 -42.26 21.21
C ALA A 8 22.55 -42.01 20.22
N LEU A 9 21.92 -40.83 20.31
CA LEU A 9 21.10 -40.26 19.24
C LEU A 9 21.71 -38.94 18.78
N PHE A 10 22.30 -38.98 17.58
CA PHE A 10 22.59 -37.83 16.74
C PHE A 10 21.26 -37.15 16.36
N ILE A 11 21.09 -35.87 16.64
CA ILE A 11 20.05 -35.04 16.01
C ILE A 11 20.76 -33.96 15.21
N GLY A 12 20.46 -33.94 13.92
CA GLY A 12 21.18 -33.23 12.88
C GLY A 12 21.16 -31.72 13.02
N PHE A 13 22.25 -31.12 12.55
CA PHE A 13 22.31 -29.72 12.16
C PHE A 13 21.29 -29.47 11.05
N LEU A 14 20.20 -28.77 11.37
CA LEU A 14 19.42 -28.07 10.37
C LEU A 14 20.34 -27.01 9.77
N SER A 15 20.73 -27.21 8.51
CA SER A 15 21.36 -26.19 7.70
C SER A 15 20.44 -24.97 7.66
N ILE A 16 20.84 -23.91 8.36
CA ILE A 16 20.28 -22.57 8.23
C ILE A 16 20.59 -22.14 6.79
N GLY A 17 19.69 -22.48 5.86
CA GLY A 17 19.72 -21.94 4.53
C GLY A 17 19.66 -20.43 4.65
N SER A 18 20.66 -19.76 4.09
CA SER A 18 20.77 -18.32 4.02
C SER A 18 19.44 -17.74 3.54
N ILE A 19 18.70 -17.11 4.44
CA ILE A 19 17.47 -16.42 4.12
C ILE A 19 17.94 -15.14 3.43
N GLY A 20 18.05 -15.20 2.10
CA GLY A 20 18.15 -13.99 1.32
C GLY A 20 16.98 -13.12 1.71
N SER A 21 17.24 -11.89 2.14
CA SER A 21 16.23 -10.84 2.22
C SER A 21 15.63 -10.74 0.83
N ALA A 22 14.53 -11.45 0.57
CA ALA A 22 13.78 -11.22 -0.65
C ALA A 22 13.35 -9.75 -0.58
N SER A 23 13.62 -9.02 -1.65
CA SER A 23 13.11 -7.67 -1.86
C SER A 23 11.82 -7.79 -2.66
N ALA A 24 10.84 -6.92 -2.41
CA ALA A 24 9.71 -6.79 -3.32
C ALA A 24 10.23 -6.55 -4.74
N THR A 25 9.57 -7.15 -5.74
CA THR A 25 9.85 -6.82 -7.14
C THR A 25 9.50 -5.35 -7.35
N PRO A 26 10.42 -4.52 -7.89
CA PRO A 26 10.07 -3.14 -8.22
C PRO A 26 8.86 -3.11 -9.15
N PHE A 27 8.02 -2.12 -8.96
CA PHE A 27 6.87 -1.87 -9.81
C PHE A 27 6.87 -0.43 -10.28
N SER A 28 6.01 -0.12 -11.23
CA SER A 28 5.99 1.16 -11.88
C SER A 28 4.59 1.74 -11.95
N ILE A 29 4.47 3.04 -11.79
CA ILE A 29 3.21 3.78 -11.93
C ILE A 29 3.46 4.97 -12.86
N SER A 30 2.55 5.18 -13.80
CA SER A 30 2.39 6.42 -14.57
C SER A 30 0.95 6.88 -14.39
N MET A 31 0.72 8.07 -13.86
CA MET A 31 -0.60 8.47 -13.35
C MET A 31 -0.80 9.98 -13.42
N VAL A 32 -2.05 10.37 -13.64
CA VAL A 32 -2.52 11.75 -13.60
C VAL A 32 -3.83 11.79 -12.81
N ALA A 33 -3.98 12.83 -12.00
CA ALA A 33 -5.25 13.19 -11.37
C ALA A 33 -5.67 14.61 -11.81
N ASP A 34 -6.96 14.90 -11.73
CA ASP A 34 -7.49 16.24 -12.02
C ASP A 34 -6.97 17.32 -11.06
N ASN A 35 -6.50 16.93 -9.90
CA ASN A 35 -5.92 17.84 -8.92
C ASN A 35 -4.70 17.18 -8.28
N ASP A 36 -4.69 17.03 -6.96
CA ASP A 36 -3.56 16.45 -6.21
C ASP A 36 -3.77 14.94 -6.00
N PHE A 37 -2.67 14.19 -5.90
CA PHE A 37 -2.69 12.79 -5.52
C PHE A 37 -1.46 12.35 -4.72
N ALA A 38 -1.65 11.32 -3.89
CA ALA A 38 -0.57 10.71 -3.14
C ALA A 38 -0.60 9.19 -3.27
N ILE A 39 0.57 8.56 -3.24
CA ILE A 39 0.70 7.10 -3.29
C ILE A 39 1.23 6.61 -1.95
N PHE A 40 0.63 5.55 -1.44
CA PHE A 40 0.98 4.90 -0.19
C PHE A 40 1.20 3.41 -0.39
N SER A 41 1.95 2.78 0.52
CA SER A 41 1.98 1.33 0.66
C SER A 41 1.47 0.90 2.03
N GLY A 42 0.98 -0.33 2.12
CA GLY A 42 0.52 -0.92 3.35
C GLY A 42 0.00 -2.33 3.16
N THR A 43 -0.92 -2.72 4.03
CA THR A 43 -1.65 -3.98 3.94
C THR A 43 -3.12 -3.71 3.68
N SER A 44 -3.89 -4.73 3.31
CA SER A 44 -5.36 -4.67 3.27
C SER A 44 -6.05 -4.10 4.53
N THR A 45 -5.34 -4.00 5.66
CA THR A 45 -5.86 -3.50 6.94
C THR A 45 -5.27 -2.17 7.40
N GLY A 46 -4.32 -1.57 6.66
CA GLY A 46 -3.75 -0.29 7.06
C GLY A 46 -2.64 0.25 6.16
N ILE A 47 -2.46 1.57 6.20
CA ILE A 47 -1.37 2.30 5.54
C ILE A 47 -0.10 2.24 6.38
N ASN A 48 1.04 1.94 5.76
CA ASN A 48 2.34 1.91 6.43
C ASN A 48 3.26 3.08 6.01
N ASN A 49 3.32 3.39 4.72
CA ASN A 49 4.26 4.39 4.19
C ASN A 49 3.59 5.34 3.20
N LEU A 50 4.00 6.62 3.22
CA LEU A 50 3.79 7.56 2.11
C LEU A 50 4.95 7.41 1.13
N MET A 51 4.65 7.07 -0.11
CA MET A 51 5.64 6.78 -1.15
C MET A 51 5.88 7.97 -2.08
N TYR A 52 4.83 8.72 -2.39
CA TYR A 52 4.87 9.80 -3.37
C TYR A 52 3.73 10.79 -3.17
N GLN A 53 3.97 12.04 -3.56
CA GLN A 53 2.96 13.07 -3.76
C GLN A 53 3.33 13.82 -5.03
N ASN A 54 2.37 14.06 -5.92
CA ASN A 54 2.66 14.75 -7.18
C ASN A 54 3.03 16.22 -6.96
N ASN A 55 2.36 16.92 -6.03
CA ASN A 55 2.66 18.31 -5.71
C ASN A 55 2.75 19.22 -6.96
N VAL A 56 1.85 18.99 -7.92
CA VAL A 56 1.73 19.78 -9.16
C VAL A 56 0.28 19.80 -9.65
N ASP A 57 -0.17 20.91 -10.21
CA ASP A 57 -1.49 21.01 -10.86
C ASP A 57 -1.61 20.05 -12.07
N TRP A 58 -2.84 19.71 -12.45
CA TRP A 58 -3.08 18.71 -13.51
C TRP A 58 -2.57 19.16 -14.88
N GLU A 59 -2.61 20.46 -15.18
CA GLU A 59 -2.10 21.01 -16.44
C GLU A 59 -0.60 20.78 -16.57
N SER A 60 0.15 20.85 -15.46
CA SER A 60 1.58 20.56 -15.39
C SER A 60 1.88 19.06 -15.33
N GLN A 61 0.96 18.23 -14.81
CA GLN A 61 1.13 16.77 -14.76
C GLN A 61 1.26 16.16 -16.15
N ILE A 62 0.40 16.54 -17.10
CA ILE A 62 0.35 15.95 -18.45
C ILE A 62 1.69 16.07 -19.20
N PRO A 63 2.30 17.26 -19.37
CA PRO A 63 3.58 17.39 -20.05
C PRO A 63 4.76 16.80 -19.25
N ALA A 64 4.62 16.66 -17.93
CA ALA A 64 5.63 16.06 -17.05
C ALA A 64 5.41 14.55 -16.81
N LEU A 65 4.38 13.96 -17.45
CA LEU A 65 3.96 12.59 -17.20
C LEU A 65 5.12 11.63 -17.48
N SER A 66 5.48 10.86 -16.46
CA SER A 66 6.57 9.90 -16.51
C SER A 66 6.21 8.65 -15.71
N THR A 67 6.92 7.57 -16.02
CA THR A 67 6.79 6.31 -15.29
C THR A 67 7.75 6.32 -14.10
N LEU A 68 7.20 6.32 -12.90
CA LEU A 68 7.94 6.28 -11.64
C LEU A 68 8.10 4.84 -11.17
N SER A 69 9.24 4.51 -10.54
CA SER A 69 9.50 3.18 -9.99
C SER A 69 9.43 3.18 -8.47
N PHE A 70 8.80 2.13 -7.93
CA PHE A 70 8.48 1.97 -6.53
C PHE A 70 8.86 0.58 -6.03
N ASN A 71 9.10 0.47 -4.73
CA ASN A 71 9.29 -0.80 -4.04
C ASN A 71 8.36 -0.84 -2.83
N LEU A 72 7.62 -1.93 -2.66
CA LEU A 72 6.85 -2.15 -1.44
C LEU A 72 7.79 -2.61 -0.31
N ALA A 73 7.50 -2.18 0.91
CA ALA A 73 8.21 -2.68 2.07
C ALA A 73 7.86 -4.17 2.30
N ALA A 74 8.72 -4.90 3.01
CA ALA A 74 8.43 -6.28 3.35
C ALA A 74 7.15 -6.37 4.19
N GLY A 75 6.20 -7.20 3.74
CA GLY A 75 4.87 -7.33 4.35
C GLY A 75 3.80 -6.37 3.83
N ASP A 76 4.13 -5.36 3.03
CA ASP A 76 3.13 -4.51 2.36
C ASP A 76 2.58 -5.24 1.14
N ASP A 77 1.32 -5.68 1.16
CA ASP A 77 0.68 -6.40 0.04
C ASP A 77 -0.25 -5.53 -0.81
N THR A 78 -0.40 -4.27 -0.43
CA THR A 78 -1.35 -3.33 -1.04
C THR A 78 -0.68 -1.98 -1.24
N PHE A 79 -0.96 -1.32 -2.36
CA PHE A 79 -0.67 0.10 -2.51
C PHE A 79 -1.98 0.87 -2.68
N TYR A 80 -1.95 2.12 -2.26
CA TYR A 80 -3.10 2.99 -2.27
C TYR A 80 -2.78 4.27 -3.00
N VAL A 81 -3.78 4.79 -3.69
CA VAL A 81 -3.69 6.08 -4.36
C VAL A 81 -4.77 6.97 -3.78
N LEU A 82 -4.38 8.07 -3.15
CA LEU A 82 -5.31 9.09 -2.66
C LEU A 82 -5.56 10.08 -3.79
N GLY A 83 -6.74 10.04 -4.40
CA GLY A 83 -7.23 11.13 -5.27
C GLY A 83 -7.85 12.22 -4.41
N MET A 84 -7.45 13.47 -4.63
CA MET A 84 -7.90 14.61 -3.83
C MET A 84 -8.61 15.63 -4.71
N GLY A 85 -9.88 15.87 -4.43
CA GLY A 85 -10.70 16.82 -5.17
C GLY A 85 -10.50 18.25 -4.71
N GLY A 86 -10.02 19.09 -5.63
CA GLY A 86 -9.78 20.52 -5.46
C GLY A 86 -10.96 21.40 -5.88
N GLY A 87 -12.06 20.81 -6.36
CA GLY A 87 -13.26 21.50 -6.80
C GLY A 87 -13.37 21.55 -8.33
N GLY A 88 -14.24 22.42 -8.84
CA GLY A 88 -14.56 22.44 -10.27
C GLY A 88 -15.65 21.43 -10.66
N PRO A 89 -15.86 21.17 -11.96
CA PRO A 89 -16.91 20.27 -12.44
C PRO A 89 -16.49 18.81 -12.56
N GLU A 90 -15.20 18.51 -12.56
CA GLU A 90 -14.62 17.19 -12.80
C GLU A 90 -13.68 16.83 -11.64
N GLU A 91 -13.53 15.53 -11.39
CA GLU A 91 -12.57 14.96 -10.45
C GLU A 91 -12.32 13.51 -10.85
N ASN A 92 -11.08 13.21 -11.18
CA ASN A 92 -10.71 11.87 -11.65
C ASN A 92 -9.26 11.54 -11.39
N ILE A 93 -8.98 10.26 -11.52
CA ILE A 93 -7.63 9.71 -11.53
C ILE A 93 -7.52 8.62 -12.60
N SER A 94 -6.42 8.61 -13.34
CA SER A 94 -6.17 7.66 -14.42
C SER A 94 -4.68 7.34 -14.53
N GLY A 95 -4.36 6.18 -15.08
CA GLY A 95 -2.96 5.76 -15.17
C GLY A 95 -2.74 4.28 -15.43
N LEU A 96 -1.47 3.93 -15.46
CA LEU A 96 -0.94 2.60 -15.68
C LEU A 96 -0.14 2.15 -14.46
N VAL A 97 -0.29 0.88 -14.08
CA VAL A 97 0.53 0.19 -13.09
C VAL A 97 1.20 -0.99 -13.79
N ASN A 98 2.54 -1.02 -13.82
CA ASN A 98 3.31 -1.98 -14.61
C ASN A 98 2.88 -2.05 -16.08
N GLY A 99 2.46 -0.91 -16.65
CA GLY A 99 1.97 -0.80 -18.02
C GLY A 99 0.55 -1.31 -18.23
N VAL A 100 -0.09 -1.91 -17.22
CA VAL A 100 -1.51 -2.30 -17.24
C VAL A 100 -2.36 -1.12 -16.80
N ASN A 101 -3.45 -0.84 -17.51
CA ASN A 101 -4.35 0.24 -17.10
C ASN A 101 -4.97 -0.10 -15.73
N MET A 102 -4.97 0.85 -14.79
CA MET A 102 -5.52 0.66 -13.45
C MET A 102 -7.02 0.28 -13.42
N THR A 103 -7.70 0.47 -14.55
CA THR A 103 -9.12 0.18 -14.77
C THR A 103 -9.34 -1.12 -15.56
N ASP A 104 -8.27 -1.86 -15.90
CA ASP A 104 -8.36 -3.13 -16.60
C ASP A 104 -9.13 -4.17 -15.74
N PRO A 105 -9.99 -5.02 -16.33
CA PRO A 105 -10.73 -6.04 -15.58
C PRO A 105 -9.88 -7.04 -14.79
N SER A 106 -8.58 -7.16 -15.10
CA SER A 106 -7.62 -7.98 -14.35
C SER A 106 -7.12 -7.32 -13.06
N VAL A 107 -7.40 -6.03 -12.84
CA VAL A 107 -6.97 -5.28 -11.66
C VAL A 107 -8.16 -5.08 -10.72
N THR A 108 -8.08 -5.64 -9.52
CA THR A 108 -9.10 -5.41 -8.50
C THR A 108 -8.85 -4.06 -7.84
N VAL A 109 -9.82 -3.14 -7.95
CA VAL A 109 -9.76 -1.81 -7.34
C VAL A 109 -10.98 -1.57 -6.47
N SER A 110 -10.73 -1.05 -5.26
CA SER A 110 -11.78 -0.55 -4.36
C SER A 110 -11.55 0.93 -4.06
N MET A 111 -12.61 1.70 -3.94
CA MET A 111 -12.59 3.11 -3.57
C MET A 111 -13.16 3.29 -2.17
N SER A 112 -12.49 4.08 -1.33
CA SER A 112 -12.96 4.39 0.02
C SER A 112 -14.12 5.39 0.01
N SER A 113 -14.80 5.52 1.15
CA SER A 113 -15.56 6.72 1.50
C SER A 113 -14.65 7.95 1.55
N ASP A 114 -15.26 9.14 1.51
CA ASP A 114 -14.56 10.40 1.63
C ASP A 114 -13.80 10.49 2.97
N LEU A 115 -12.50 10.86 2.90
CA LEU A 115 -11.65 11.10 4.06
C LEU A 115 -11.19 12.56 4.19
N SER A 116 -11.64 13.48 3.33
CA SER A 116 -11.23 14.89 3.31
C SER A 116 -11.36 15.57 4.68
N SER A 117 -12.43 15.28 5.41
CA SER A 117 -12.68 15.84 6.76
C SER A 117 -11.66 15.40 7.83
N SER A 118 -10.90 14.34 7.57
CA SER A 118 -9.84 13.85 8.44
C SER A 118 -8.46 14.43 8.10
N LEU A 119 -8.37 15.19 7.01
CA LEU A 119 -7.12 15.75 6.48
C LEU A 119 -7.00 17.21 6.92
N THR A 120 -6.01 17.51 7.77
CA THR A 120 -5.84 18.87 8.30
C THR A 120 -5.39 19.79 7.17
N GLY A 121 -6.00 20.98 7.09
CA GLY A 121 -5.63 21.97 6.09
C GLY A 121 -6.04 21.60 4.67
N TYR A 122 -6.97 20.65 4.49
CA TYR A 122 -7.55 20.32 3.20
C TYR A 122 -8.32 21.52 2.64
N LEU A 123 -7.64 22.33 1.83
CA LEU A 123 -8.17 23.55 1.22
C LEU A 123 -8.26 23.34 -0.29
N LEU A 124 -9.45 23.51 -0.84
CA LEU A 124 -9.76 23.25 -2.25
C LEU A 124 -8.79 23.91 -3.23
N GLY A 125 -8.48 25.19 -3.04
CA GLY A 125 -7.53 25.90 -3.89
C GLY A 125 -6.09 25.38 -3.79
N GLY A 126 -5.69 24.85 -2.63
CA GLY A 126 -4.38 24.23 -2.45
C GLY A 126 -4.27 22.89 -3.15
N VAL A 127 -5.32 22.07 -3.05
CA VAL A 127 -5.46 20.78 -3.74
C VAL A 127 -5.50 20.99 -5.25
N ALA A 128 -6.28 21.95 -5.74
CA ALA A 128 -6.36 22.24 -7.17
C ALA A 128 -5.06 22.75 -7.78
N ALA A 129 -4.27 23.49 -7.00
CA ALA A 129 -2.95 23.95 -7.40
C ALA A 129 -1.86 22.87 -7.25
N GLY A 130 -2.19 21.67 -6.76
CA GLY A 130 -1.22 20.63 -6.45
C GLY A 130 -0.20 21.05 -5.38
N THR A 131 -0.64 21.77 -4.35
CA THR A 131 0.24 22.27 -3.28
C THR A 131 -0.09 21.65 -1.92
N TYR A 132 -1.10 20.79 -1.86
CA TYR A 132 -1.56 20.21 -0.62
C TYR A 132 -0.72 18.98 -0.28
N ASN A 133 -0.01 19.03 0.84
CA ASN A 133 0.80 17.91 1.30
C ASN A 133 0.02 17.12 2.35
N VAL A 134 -0.39 15.90 2.00
CA VAL A 134 -1.06 14.98 2.90
C VAL A 134 -0.10 14.49 3.99
N ILE A 135 -0.63 14.32 5.20
CA ILE A 135 0.13 13.83 6.35
C ILE A 135 -0.18 12.34 6.54
N LEU A 136 0.87 11.50 6.50
CA LEU A 136 0.75 10.04 6.63
C LEU A 136 -0.07 9.60 7.86
N SER A 137 0.19 10.20 9.03
CA SER A 137 -0.49 9.82 10.27
C SER A 137 -2.00 10.14 10.26
N GLU A 138 -2.43 11.13 9.48
CA GLU A 138 -3.85 11.48 9.35
C GLU A 138 -4.58 10.46 8.47
N VAL A 139 -3.96 10.05 7.35
CA VAL A 139 -4.49 8.99 6.50
C VAL A 139 -4.55 7.67 7.27
N GLN A 140 -3.52 7.34 8.06
CA GLN A 140 -3.50 6.17 8.92
C GLN A 140 -4.63 6.18 9.96
N ALA A 141 -4.89 7.33 10.60
CA ALA A 141 -5.97 7.46 11.56
C ALA A 141 -7.35 7.35 10.90
N ALA A 142 -7.53 7.97 9.73
CA ALA A 142 -8.78 7.93 8.97
C ALA A 142 -9.10 6.53 8.45
N PHE A 143 -8.08 5.77 8.03
CA PHE A 143 -8.21 4.47 7.36
C PHE A 143 -9.12 3.49 8.11
N LEU A 144 -9.03 3.46 9.44
CA LEU A 144 -9.79 2.54 10.29
C LEU A 144 -11.31 2.75 10.22
N GLY A 145 -11.76 3.94 9.84
CA GLY A 145 -13.18 4.29 9.74
C GLY A 145 -13.73 4.24 8.32
N LEU A 146 -12.91 3.94 7.31
CA LEU A 146 -13.32 3.99 5.91
C LEU A 146 -14.19 2.78 5.54
N THR A 147 -15.22 3.06 4.76
CA THR A 147 -15.97 2.02 4.05
C THR A 147 -15.47 1.91 2.62
N TRP A 148 -15.49 0.72 2.04
CA TRP A 148 -14.95 0.46 0.70
C TRP A 148 -16.05 0.01 -0.25
N GLY A 149 -16.01 0.51 -1.49
CA GLY A 149 -16.96 0.18 -2.55
C GLY A 149 -16.31 0.18 -3.92
N SER A 150 -17.12 -0.12 -4.95
CA SER A 150 -16.63 -0.14 -6.32
C SER A 150 -16.43 1.29 -6.85
N PRO A 151 -15.29 1.60 -7.48
CA PRO A 151 -15.09 2.88 -8.15
C PRO A 151 -15.99 2.99 -9.39
N VAL A 152 -16.25 4.22 -9.83
CA VAL A 152 -17.02 4.51 -11.04
C VAL A 152 -16.06 4.85 -12.18
N LEU A 153 -16.19 4.14 -13.30
CA LEU A 153 -15.38 4.38 -14.50
C LEU A 153 -15.92 5.57 -15.32
N ASN A 154 -15.01 6.31 -15.93
CA ASN A 154 -15.32 7.34 -16.90
C ASN A 154 -14.27 7.38 -18.01
N THR A 155 -14.70 7.77 -19.21
CA THR A 155 -13.87 7.83 -20.43
C THR A 155 -13.90 9.21 -21.09
N THR A 156 -14.60 10.19 -20.50
CA THR A 156 -14.99 11.43 -21.17
C THR A 156 -14.54 12.71 -20.46
N GLN A 157 -14.15 12.65 -19.18
CA GLN A 157 -13.65 13.82 -18.47
C GLN A 157 -12.34 14.33 -19.08
N THR A 158 -12.13 15.63 -18.98
CA THR A 158 -11.06 16.37 -19.66
C THR A 158 -9.69 15.79 -19.32
N VAL A 159 -9.41 15.56 -18.04
CA VAL A 159 -8.09 15.07 -17.62
C VAL A 159 -7.84 13.62 -18.05
N ILE A 160 -8.89 12.78 -18.10
CA ILE A 160 -8.79 11.42 -18.65
C ILE A 160 -8.43 11.45 -20.14
N ASP A 161 -9.12 12.29 -20.93
CA ASP A 161 -8.85 12.47 -22.36
C ASP A 161 -7.42 12.97 -22.59
N LYS A 162 -7.01 14.00 -21.84
CA LYS A 162 -5.69 14.62 -21.98
C LYS A 162 -4.54 13.73 -21.51
N ALA A 163 -4.75 12.91 -20.47
CA ALA A 163 -3.75 11.97 -20.00
C ALA A 163 -3.51 10.83 -20.99
N GLY A 164 -4.47 10.54 -21.88
CA GLY A 164 -4.30 9.57 -22.96
C GLY A 164 -4.38 8.10 -22.51
N PHE A 165 -4.81 7.83 -21.28
CA PHE A 165 -5.02 6.46 -20.78
C PHE A 165 -6.38 5.88 -21.19
N GLY A 166 -7.27 6.68 -21.76
CA GLY A 166 -8.57 6.28 -22.32
C GLY A 166 -9.69 6.12 -21.30
N GLN A 167 -9.37 5.75 -20.05
CA GLN A 167 -10.33 5.64 -18.95
C GLN A 167 -9.66 5.89 -17.60
N GLY A 168 -10.48 6.30 -16.64
CA GLY A 168 -10.09 6.57 -15.26
C GLY A 168 -11.26 6.36 -14.30
N PHE A 169 -10.98 6.55 -13.02
CA PHE A 169 -11.98 6.54 -11.96
C PHE A 169 -12.37 7.95 -11.57
N ILE A 170 -13.68 8.18 -11.38
CA ILE A 170 -14.21 9.48 -10.93
C ILE A 170 -14.58 9.43 -9.46
N PHE A 171 -14.55 10.59 -8.82
CA PHE A 171 -15.04 10.81 -7.46
C PHE A 171 -15.74 12.16 -7.36
N ALA A 172 -16.30 12.47 -6.19
CA ALA A 172 -17.04 13.72 -6.01
C ALA A 172 -16.09 14.91 -5.87
N THR A 173 -16.59 16.10 -6.21
CA THR A 173 -15.84 17.35 -6.00
C THR A 173 -15.68 17.63 -4.52
N SER A 174 -14.57 18.24 -4.14
CA SER A 174 -14.26 18.60 -2.75
C SER A 174 -14.14 17.41 -1.77
N THR A 175 -13.99 16.18 -2.28
CA THR A 175 -13.76 14.98 -1.47
C THR A 175 -12.39 14.38 -1.74
N ALA A 176 -11.91 13.53 -0.84
CA ALA A 176 -10.66 12.78 -1.00
C ALA A 176 -10.93 11.30 -0.82
N HIS A 177 -10.41 10.46 -1.72
CA HIS A 177 -10.70 9.03 -1.74
C HIS A 177 -9.43 8.20 -1.94
N LEU A 178 -9.28 7.13 -1.16
CA LEU A 178 -8.27 6.11 -1.41
C LEU A 178 -8.79 5.10 -2.43
N PHE A 179 -7.98 4.82 -3.44
CA PHE A 179 -8.12 3.70 -4.35
C PHE A 179 -7.12 2.62 -3.91
N SER A 180 -7.63 1.46 -3.54
CA SER A 180 -6.85 0.31 -3.08
C SER A 180 -6.55 -0.64 -4.23
N PHE A 181 -5.29 -1.07 -4.35
CA PHE A 181 -4.82 -2.00 -5.36
C PHE A 181 -4.03 -3.13 -4.72
N GLU A 182 -4.47 -4.37 -4.93
CA GLU A 182 -3.69 -5.53 -4.50
C GLU A 182 -2.41 -5.61 -5.34
N ALA A 183 -1.26 -5.71 -4.67
CA ALA A 183 0.03 -5.73 -5.34
C ALA A 183 0.16 -6.94 -6.30
N GLY A 184 -0.46 -8.07 -5.93
CA GLY A 184 -0.46 -9.29 -6.74
C GLY A 184 -1.13 -9.13 -8.11
N ASP A 185 -2.21 -8.36 -8.19
CA ASP A 185 -3.00 -8.17 -9.42
C ASP A 185 -2.22 -7.42 -10.50
N VAL A 186 -1.30 -6.55 -10.07
CA VAL A 186 -0.42 -5.78 -10.96
C VAL A 186 0.98 -6.42 -11.09
N GLY A 187 1.11 -7.70 -10.73
CA GLY A 187 2.33 -8.48 -10.93
C GLY A 187 3.47 -8.15 -9.95
N VAL A 188 3.15 -7.59 -8.78
CA VAL A 188 4.13 -7.27 -7.73
C VAL A 188 4.18 -8.40 -6.72
N THR A 189 5.35 -9.03 -6.62
CA THR A 189 5.59 -10.08 -5.62
C THR A 189 6.25 -9.48 -4.40
N VAL A 190 5.63 -9.68 -3.23
CA VAL A 190 6.11 -9.13 -1.96
C VAL A 190 6.59 -10.27 -1.06
N PRO A 191 7.82 -10.17 -0.53
CA PRO A 191 8.32 -11.05 0.51
C PRO A 191 7.43 -11.02 1.75
N GLY A 192 7.03 -12.19 2.26
CA GLY A 192 6.33 -12.28 3.54
C GLY A 192 7.15 -11.71 4.70
N PRO A 193 6.51 -11.28 5.81
CA PRO A 193 7.22 -10.79 6.97
C PRO A 193 8.15 -11.87 7.53
N SER A 194 9.37 -11.50 7.92
CA SER A 194 10.40 -12.45 8.35
C SER A 194 9.93 -13.30 9.54
N THR A 195 9.59 -14.57 9.30
CA THR A 195 9.03 -15.52 10.28
C THR A 195 9.96 -15.82 11.48
N LEU A 196 11.25 -15.53 11.37
CA LEU A 196 12.23 -15.70 12.46
C LEU A 196 12.04 -14.74 13.63
N ALA A 197 11.55 -13.52 13.40
CA ALA A 197 11.29 -12.57 14.50
C ALA A 197 10.17 -13.09 15.42
N VAL A 198 9.16 -13.74 14.85
CA VAL A 198 8.02 -14.33 15.58
C VAL A 198 8.45 -15.61 16.33
N MET A 199 9.32 -16.44 15.74
CA MET A 199 9.79 -17.67 16.39
C MET A 199 10.76 -17.41 17.55
N VAL A 200 11.64 -16.40 17.46
CA VAL A 200 12.61 -16.07 18.53
C VAL A 200 11.91 -15.58 19.80
N ILE A 201 10.82 -14.81 19.67
CA ILE A 201 9.99 -14.39 20.81
C ILE A 201 9.27 -15.60 21.43
N GLY A 202 8.73 -16.50 20.59
CA GLY A 202 8.07 -17.73 21.06
C GLY A 202 8.99 -18.66 21.86
N LEU A 203 10.25 -18.82 21.43
CA LEU A 203 11.23 -19.66 22.12
C LEU A 203 11.81 -19.01 23.39
N ALA A 204 11.94 -17.68 23.43
CA ALA A 204 12.32 -16.98 24.65
C ALA A 204 11.26 -17.14 25.76
N GLY A 205 9.97 -17.08 25.42
CA GLY A 205 8.88 -17.32 26.38
C GLY A 205 8.89 -18.72 26.99
N LEU A 206 9.22 -19.75 26.20
CA LEU A 206 9.32 -21.14 26.66
C LEU A 206 10.55 -21.41 27.56
N ALA A 207 11.65 -20.66 27.40
CA ALA A 207 12.84 -20.81 28.24
C ALA A 207 12.66 -20.21 29.66
N PHE A 208 11.83 -19.18 29.82
CA PHE A 208 11.56 -18.57 31.14
C PHE A 208 10.45 -19.26 31.93
N GLY A 209 9.53 -19.98 31.28
CA GLY A 209 8.43 -20.69 31.94
C GLY A 209 8.82 -21.96 32.72
N THR A 210 9.98 -22.56 32.41
CA THR A 210 10.40 -23.84 33.00
C THR A 210 11.28 -23.73 34.25
N ARG A 211 11.74 -22.52 34.63
CA ARG A 211 12.59 -22.31 35.82
C ARG A 211 11.85 -22.04 37.14
N ARG A 212 10.51 -21.99 37.16
CA ARG A 212 9.73 -21.58 38.36
C ARG A 212 9.03 -22.71 39.14
N LYS A 213 9.41 -23.97 38.94
CA LYS A 213 8.93 -25.09 39.79
C LYS A 213 10.08 -25.99 40.26
N LYS A 214 10.89 -25.50 41.18
CA LYS A 214 11.66 -26.32 42.15
C LYS A 214 12.37 -25.38 43.12
N LEU A 215 11.70 -25.06 44.24
CA LEU A 215 12.30 -24.69 45.53
C LEU A 215 11.15 -24.38 46.51
N SER A 216 10.71 -25.41 47.21
CA SER A 216 10.00 -25.34 48.49
C SER A 216 10.14 -26.72 49.11
N ALA A 217 11.22 -26.90 49.87
CA ALA A 217 11.40 -27.94 50.87
C ALA A 217 11.54 -27.23 52.21
#